data_AF-A0A8T3QP06-F1
#
_entry.id   AF-A0A8T3QP06-F1
#
_cell.length_a   1.000
_cell.length_b   1.000
_cell.length_c   1.000
_cell.angle_alpha   90.00
_cell.angle_beta   90.00
_cell.angle_gamma   90.00
#
_symmetry.space_group_name_H-M   'P 1'
#
loop_
_entity.id
_entity.type
_entity.pdbx_description
1 polymer ?
#
loop_
_entity_poly.entity_id
_entity_poly.type
_entity_poly.pdbx_seq_one_letter_code
_entity_poly.pdbx_strand_id
1 'polypeptide(L)'
;MTIYLDPSALTHSDAADRLAHLIEAGHELVVVSTATPAPGDTIPWASRAATLPDDLPRGSWFVTADPATCGGHQAGLRTMLIGPRPGQQRPTRCDHTARDLRDAVLEILTVDAMG
;
A
#
# COMPACT_ATOMS: atom_id res chain seq x y z
N MET A 1 -0.96 -12.41 3.61
CA MET A 1 -2.08 -11.50 3.25
C MET A 1 -1.74 -10.77 1.96
N THR A 2 -2.73 -10.10 1.35
CA THR A 2 -2.53 -9.31 0.13
C THR A 2 -2.44 -7.83 0.46
N ILE A 3 -1.43 -7.15 -0.08
CA ILE A 3 -1.16 -5.73 0.12
C ILE A 3 -1.28 -5.04 -1.24
N TYR A 4 -2.28 -4.19 -1.34
CA TYR A 4 -2.57 -3.38 -2.50
C TYR A 4 -1.82 -2.05 -2.41
N LEU A 5 -1.17 -1.66 -3.49
CA LEU A 5 -0.28 -0.51 -3.56
C LEU A 5 -0.82 0.46 -4.62
N ASP A 6 -1.08 1.70 -4.21
CA ASP A 6 -1.25 2.79 -5.16
C ASP A 6 0.11 3.20 -5.76
N PRO A 7 0.21 3.53 -7.06
CA PRO A 7 1.46 3.96 -7.67
C PRO A 7 2.15 5.13 -6.97
N SER A 8 1.40 6.02 -6.29
CA SER A 8 1.98 7.12 -5.52
C SER A 8 2.89 6.63 -4.39
N ALA A 9 2.65 5.45 -3.82
CA ALA A 9 3.49 4.84 -2.79
C ALA A 9 4.84 4.32 -3.33
N LEU A 10 4.98 4.22 -4.67
CA LEU A 10 6.11 3.60 -5.36
C LEU A 10 7.05 4.62 -6.01
N THR A 11 6.87 5.90 -5.71
CA THR A 11 7.61 7.00 -6.34
C THR A 11 9.06 7.12 -5.90
N HIS A 12 9.45 6.45 -4.81
CA HIS A 12 10.82 6.44 -4.30
C HIS A 12 11.67 5.34 -4.95
N SER A 13 12.92 5.66 -5.28
CA SER A 13 13.84 4.72 -5.95
C SER A 13 14.21 3.50 -5.09
N ASP A 14 14.02 3.56 -3.79
CA ASP A 14 14.28 2.46 -2.84
C ASP A 14 13.02 1.65 -2.48
N ALA A 15 11.88 1.92 -3.13
CA ALA A 15 10.62 1.26 -2.82
C ALA A 15 10.69 -0.27 -2.97
N ALA A 16 11.41 -0.76 -3.99
CA ALA A 16 11.59 -2.19 -4.22
C ALA A 16 12.30 -2.89 -3.06
N ASP A 17 13.40 -2.32 -2.57
CA ASP A 17 14.17 -2.88 -1.45
C ASP A 17 13.33 -2.91 -0.17
N ARG A 18 12.56 -1.84 0.07
CA ARG A 18 11.69 -1.75 1.25
C ARG A 18 10.56 -2.77 1.21
N LEU A 19 9.93 -2.95 0.06
CA LEU A 19 8.81 -3.86 -0.13
C LEU A 19 9.24 -5.34 -0.21
N ALA A 20 10.50 -5.62 -0.53
CA ALA A 20 11.07 -6.97 -0.51
C ALA A 20 10.84 -7.68 0.83
N HIS A 21 10.94 -6.95 1.95
CA HIS A 21 10.70 -7.51 3.29
C HIS A 21 9.27 -8.03 3.48
N LEU A 22 8.27 -7.43 2.83
CA LEU A 22 6.88 -7.92 2.88
C LEU A 22 6.73 -9.23 2.09
N ILE A 23 7.43 -9.35 0.96
CA ILE A 23 7.43 -10.58 0.16
C ILE A 23 8.16 -11.71 0.89
N GLU A 24 9.31 -11.40 1.49
CA GLU A 24 10.07 -12.34 2.33
C GLU A 24 9.24 -12.85 3.52
N ALA A 25 8.36 -12.00 4.07
CA ALA A 25 7.38 -12.38 5.09
C ALA A 25 6.16 -13.16 4.53
N GLY A 26 6.13 -13.44 3.23
CA GLY A 26 5.07 -14.23 2.57
C GLY A 26 3.82 -13.42 2.20
N HIS A 27 3.91 -12.09 2.12
CA HIS A 27 2.81 -11.26 1.65
C HIS A 27 2.80 -11.15 0.13
N GLU A 28 1.60 -11.11 -0.45
CA GLU A 28 1.40 -10.85 -1.87
C GLU A 28 1.26 -9.34 -2.08
N LEU A 29 1.97 -8.80 -3.07
CA LEU A 29 1.92 -7.38 -3.40
C LEU A 29 1.21 -7.17 -4.75
N VAL A 30 0.25 -6.26 -4.78
CA VAL A 30 -0.58 -5.95 -5.97
C VAL A 30 -0.58 -4.45 -6.22
N VAL A 31 -0.11 -3.99 -7.38
CA VAL A 31 -0.20 -2.57 -7.75
C VAL A 31 -1.56 -2.31 -8.39
N VAL A 32 -2.33 -1.39 -7.81
CA VAL A 32 -3.67 -1.01 -8.30
C VAL A 32 -3.55 0.25 -9.15
N SER A 33 -3.64 0.11 -10.46
CA SER A 33 -3.54 1.24 -11.39
C SER A 33 -4.25 0.98 -12.70
N THR A 34 -4.99 1.97 -13.18
CA THR A 34 -5.57 1.98 -14.53
C THR A 34 -4.57 2.43 -15.61
N ALA A 35 -3.39 2.94 -15.20
CA ALA A 35 -2.37 3.38 -16.13
C ALA A 35 -1.62 2.19 -16.74
N THR A 36 -1.45 2.20 -18.06
CA THR A 36 -0.59 1.26 -18.76
C THR A 36 0.87 1.46 -18.30
N PRO A 37 1.57 0.41 -17.83
CA PRO A 37 2.97 0.54 -17.45
C PRO A 37 3.82 0.97 -18.65
N ALA A 38 4.73 1.92 -18.43
CA ALA A 38 5.76 2.19 -19.41
C ALA A 38 6.76 1.00 -19.49
N PRO A 39 7.44 0.79 -20.63
CA PRO A 39 8.51 -0.20 -20.72
C PRO A 39 9.60 0.12 -19.68
N GLY A 40 9.80 -0.78 -18.72
CA GLY A 40 10.73 -0.58 -17.59
C GLY A 40 10.07 -0.33 -16.22
N ASP A 41 8.78 0.01 -16.19
CA ASP A 41 7.99 0.20 -14.95
C ASP A 41 7.35 -1.13 -14.45
N THR A 42 7.87 -2.25 -14.92
CA THR A 42 7.46 -3.57 -14.46
C THR A 42 8.17 -3.88 -13.16
N ILE A 43 7.40 -3.92 -12.08
CA ILE A 43 7.85 -4.40 -10.77
C ILE A 43 7.72 -5.92 -10.80
N PRO A 44 8.82 -6.69 -10.91
CA PRO A 44 8.76 -8.12 -11.22
C PRO A 44 8.12 -8.97 -10.11
N TRP A 45 8.05 -8.44 -8.90
CA TRP A 45 7.54 -9.13 -7.71
C TRP A 45 6.09 -8.76 -7.35
N ALA A 46 5.47 -7.80 -8.05
CA ALA A 46 4.09 -7.41 -7.81
C ALA A 46 3.21 -7.76 -9.01
N SER A 47 2.03 -8.33 -8.73
CA SER A 47 0.97 -8.40 -9.74
C SER A 47 0.35 -7.01 -9.93
N ARG A 48 -0.42 -6.83 -11.01
CA ARG A 48 -1.10 -5.55 -11.33
C ARG A 48 -2.59 -5.78 -11.47
N ALA A 49 -3.38 -4.87 -10.93
CA ALA A 49 -4.83 -4.85 -11.08
C ALA A 49 -5.29 -3.44 -11.47
N ALA A 50 -6.34 -3.33 -12.29
CA ALA A 50 -6.89 -2.03 -12.66
C ALA A 50 -7.67 -1.36 -11.50
N THR A 51 -8.30 -2.18 -10.66
CA THR A 51 -9.10 -1.76 -9.51
C THR A 51 -8.90 -2.75 -8.35
N LEU A 52 -9.27 -2.34 -7.14
CA LEU A 52 -9.42 -3.27 -6.02
C LEU A 52 -10.54 -4.29 -6.37
N PRO A 53 -10.37 -5.58 -6.01
CA PRO A 53 -11.45 -6.56 -6.15
C PRO A 53 -12.59 -6.28 -5.16
N ASP A 54 -13.81 -6.67 -5.51
CA ASP A 54 -15.00 -6.47 -4.65
C ASP A 54 -14.98 -7.33 -3.37
N ASP A 55 -14.36 -8.51 -3.44
CA ASP A 55 -14.16 -9.40 -2.29
C ASP A 55 -12.67 -9.45 -1.93
N LEU A 56 -12.32 -8.75 -0.85
CA LEU A 56 -10.95 -8.63 -0.38
C LEU A 56 -10.65 -9.69 0.67
N PRO A 57 -9.49 -10.40 0.56
CA PRO A 57 -9.03 -11.28 1.62
C PRO A 57 -8.99 -10.54 2.96
N ARG A 58 -9.38 -11.20 4.06
CA ARG A 58 -9.31 -10.59 5.40
C ARG A 58 -7.88 -10.18 5.73
N GLY A 59 -7.76 -9.00 6.34
CA GLY A 59 -6.46 -8.45 6.71
C GLY A 59 -5.70 -7.82 5.53
N SER A 60 -6.36 -7.63 4.39
CA SER A 60 -5.76 -6.92 3.26
C SER A 60 -5.44 -5.48 3.64
N TRP A 61 -4.38 -4.96 3.03
CA TRP A 61 -3.96 -3.57 3.17
C TRP A 61 -4.06 -2.82 1.86
N PHE A 62 -4.40 -1.55 1.91
CA PHE A 62 -4.23 -0.61 0.81
C PHE A 62 -3.31 0.52 1.25
N VAL A 63 -2.19 0.69 0.56
CA VAL A 63 -1.14 1.66 0.90
C VAL A 63 -1.03 2.70 -0.20
N THR A 64 -1.07 3.97 0.17
CA THR A 64 -1.07 5.11 -0.75
C THR A 64 -0.30 6.29 -0.20
N ALA A 65 0.20 7.17 -1.07
CA ALA A 65 0.69 8.50 -0.70
C ALA A 65 -0.30 9.62 -1.12
N ASP A 66 -1.39 9.28 -1.82
CA ASP A 66 -2.45 10.21 -2.21
C ASP A 66 -3.62 10.18 -1.19
N PRO A 67 -3.83 11.25 -0.40
CA PRO A 67 -4.91 11.30 0.58
C PRO A 67 -6.31 11.24 -0.06
N ALA A 68 -6.47 11.55 -1.34
CA ALA A 68 -7.76 11.44 -2.04
C ALA A 68 -8.19 9.99 -2.27
N THR A 69 -7.24 9.05 -2.29
CA THR A 69 -7.51 7.61 -2.45
C THR A 69 -7.83 6.92 -1.12
N CYS A 70 -7.49 7.54 0.00
CA CYS A 70 -7.95 7.12 1.32
C CYS A 70 -9.41 7.54 1.55
N GLY A 71 -10.35 6.61 1.48
CA GLY A 71 -11.74 6.89 1.83
C GLY A 71 -12.80 5.94 1.28
N GLY A 72 -12.43 5.07 0.34
CA GLY A 72 -13.23 3.91 -0.02
C GLY A 72 -13.09 2.83 1.05
N HIS A 73 -13.83 2.95 2.15
CA HIS A 73 -13.84 1.90 3.17
C HIS A 73 -14.54 0.66 2.61
N GLN A 74 -13.76 -0.39 2.34
CA GLN A 74 -14.26 -1.71 1.96
C GLN A 74 -14.05 -2.66 3.14
N ALA A 75 -15.07 -3.45 3.46
CA ALA A 75 -15.01 -4.35 4.61
C ALA A 75 -13.82 -5.31 4.49
N GLY A 76 -12.98 -5.38 5.52
CA GLY A 76 -11.80 -6.26 5.54
C GLY A 76 -10.52 -5.63 4.99
N LEU A 77 -10.58 -4.41 4.44
CA LEU A 77 -9.43 -3.64 3.98
C LEU A 77 -9.00 -2.62 5.04
N ARG A 78 -7.71 -2.64 5.41
CA ARG A 78 -7.07 -1.57 6.18
C ARG A 78 -6.37 -0.61 5.24
N THR A 79 -6.51 0.68 5.48
CA THR A 79 -5.93 1.73 4.64
C THR A 79 -4.78 2.44 5.35
N MET A 80 -3.71 2.70 4.62
CA MET A 80 -2.52 3.38 5.15
C MET A 80 -2.09 4.51 4.22
N LEU A 81 -1.95 5.71 4.78
CA LEU A 81 -1.35 6.85 4.09
C LEU A 81 0.11 7.05 4.47
N ILE A 82 0.97 7.08 3.47
CA ILE A 82 2.38 7.41 3.56
C ILE A 82 2.56 8.92 3.38
N GLY A 83 3.39 9.53 4.23
CA GLY A 83 3.87 10.89 4.06
C GLY A 83 2.84 12.01 4.23
N PRO A 84 1.87 11.96 5.17
CA PRO A 84 1.14 13.17 5.50
C PRO A 84 2.14 14.22 6.00
N ARG A 85 2.40 15.23 5.17
CA ARG A 85 3.32 16.34 5.50
C ARG A 85 2.83 17.01 6.80
N PRO A 86 3.73 17.40 7.72
CA PRO A 86 3.34 18.23 8.85
C PRO A 86 2.68 19.51 8.33
N GLY A 87 1.42 19.74 8.70
CA GLY A 87 0.62 20.90 8.27
C GLY A 87 -0.49 20.61 7.26
N GLN A 88 -0.53 19.42 6.64
CA GLN A 88 -1.74 18.97 5.95
C GLN A 88 -2.75 18.46 6.99
N GLN A 89 -4.02 18.86 6.84
CA GLN A 89 -5.11 18.35 7.66
C GLN A 89 -5.05 16.82 7.64
N ARG A 90 -4.99 16.17 8.81
CA ARG A 90 -5.03 14.70 8.90
C ARG A 90 -6.22 14.24 8.05
N PRO A 91 -6.02 13.47 6.97
CA PRO A 91 -7.15 12.94 6.24
C PRO A 91 -7.91 12.05 7.21
N THR A 92 -9.16 12.40 7.46
CA THR A 92 -10.05 11.75 8.44
C THR A 92 -10.50 10.35 8.01
N ARG A 93 -9.81 9.73 7.05
CA ARG A 93 -10.32 8.62 6.25
C ARG A 93 -9.41 7.40 6.15
N CYS A 94 -8.12 7.48 6.51
CA CYS A 94 -7.26 6.29 6.53
C CYS A 94 -7.26 5.67 7.93
N ASP A 95 -7.18 4.35 8.01
CA ASP A 95 -7.09 3.62 9.28
C ASP A 95 -5.72 3.83 9.96
N HIS A 96 -4.65 3.91 9.15
CA HIS A 96 -3.27 4.09 9.60
C HIS A 96 -2.56 5.23 8.83
N THR A 97 -1.52 5.78 9.44
CA THR A 97 -0.61 6.74 8.80
C THR A 97 0.84 6.39 9.10
N ALA A 98 1.69 6.44 8.08
CA ALA A 98 3.13 6.24 8.20
C ALA A 98 3.89 7.47 7.67
N ARG A 99 5.08 7.76 8.21
CA ARG A 99 5.87 8.92 7.75
C ARG A 99 6.45 8.70 6.36
N ASP A 100 6.84 7.47 6.07
CA ASP A 100 7.42 7.03 4.81
C ASP A 100 7.08 5.55 4.57
N LEU A 101 7.52 5.03 3.42
CA LEU A 101 7.30 3.63 3.04
C LEU A 101 7.99 2.64 3.99
N ARG A 102 9.09 3.05 4.64
CA ARG A 102 9.79 2.19 5.60
C ARG A 102 8.93 1.96 6.84
N ASP A 103 8.44 3.05 7.40
CA ASP A 103 7.56 3.02 8.57
C ASP A 103 6.27 2.25 8.26
N ALA A 104 5.76 2.38 7.02
CA ALA A 104 4.60 1.62 6.56
C ALA A 104 4.85 0.10 6.58
N VAL A 105 5.97 -0.34 6.00
CA VAL A 105 6.38 -1.75 5.99
C VAL A 105 6.50 -2.30 7.43
N LEU A 106 7.15 -1.54 8.31
CA LEU A 106 7.32 -1.94 9.71
C LEU A 106 6.00 -2.05 10.46
N GLU A 107 5.08 -1.11 10.27
CA GLU A 107 3.75 -1.14 10.87
C GLU A 107 2.96 -2.37 10.40
N ILE A 108 2.96 -2.66 9.09
CA ILE A 108 2.25 -3.83 8.53
C ILE A 108 2.79 -5.13 9.13
N LEU A 109 4.11 -5.31 9.17
CA LEU A 109 4.74 -6.50 9.75
C LEU A 109 4.45 -6.62 11.25
N THR A 110 4.44 -5.50 11.97
CA THR A 110 4.14 -5.49 13.41
C THR A 110 2.70 -5.91 13.67
N VAL A 111 1.75 -5.40 12.87
CA VAL A 111 0.33 -5.77 12.98
C VAL A 111 0.12 -7.25 12.65
N ASP A 112 0.79 -7.77 11.61
CA ASP A 112 0.68 -9.18 11.23
C ASP A 112 1.20 -10.12 12.34
N ALA A 113 2.32 -9.77 12.96
CA ALA A 113 2.91 -10.57 14.05
C ALA A 113 2.04 -10.63 15.32
N MET A 114 1.06 -9.72 15.47
CA MET A 114 0.15 -9.64 16.61
C MET A 114 -1.27 -10.16 16.30
N GLY A 115 -1.54 -10.59 15.07
CA GLY A 115 -2.82 -11.13 14.61
C GLY A 115 -2.88 -12.65 14.64
#